data_AF-A0A1M3BL46-F1
#
_entry.id   AF-A0A1M3BL46-F1
#
_cell.length_a   1.000
_cell.length_b   1.000
_cell.length_c   1.000
_cell.angle_alpha   90.00
_cell.angle_beta   90.00
_cell.angle_gamma   90.00
#
_symmetry.space_group_name_H-M   'P 1'
#
loop_
_entity.id
_entity.type
_entity.pdbx_description
1 polymer ?
#
loop_
_entity_poly.entity_id
_entity_poly.type
_entity_poly.pdbx_seq_one_letter_code
_entity_poly.pdbx_strand_id
1 'polypeptide(L)' 'MPIVSSVIVGARNEEQLRRNLGAVGWSLMPNRWRSWTRPAPLPAPYSHFPYRRQEGFARLDSPMTG' A
#
# COMPACT_ATOMS: atom_id res chain seq x y z
N MET A 1 -4.78 -9.16 6.08
CA MET A 1 -5.28 -8.91 4.70
C MET A 1 -5.61 -7.44 4.60
N PRO A 2 -5.15 -6.69 3.58
CA PRO A 2 -5.53 -5.30 3.46
C PRO A 2 -6.99 -5.22 2.98
N ILE A 3 -7.76 -4.32 3.59
CA ILE A 3 -9.20 -4.13 3.35
C ILE A 3 -9.43 -2.78 2.68
N VAL A 4 -9.40 -2.73 1.35
CA VAL A 4 -9.78 -1.52 0.59
C VAL A 4 -11.08 -1.82 -0.15
N SER A 5 -12.16 -1.15 0.25
CA SER A 5 -13.50 -1.34 -0.35
C SER A 5 -13.76 -0.38 -1.51
N SER A 6 -13.15 0.81 -1.52
CA SER A 6 -13.40 1.85 -2.54
C SER A 6 -12.23 2.83 -2.63
N VAL A 7 -12.04 3.43 -3.81
CA VAL A 7 -11.01 4.45 -4.09
C VAL A 7 -11.68 5.70 -4.66
N ILE A 8 -11.40 6.86 -4.07
CA ILE A 8 -11.93 8.16 -4.52
C ILE A 8 -10.87 8.84 -5.39
N VAL A 9 -11.23 9.17 -6.64
CA VAL A 9 -10.35 9.85 -7.59
C VAL A 9 -11.10 10.97 -8.30
N GLY A 10 -10.48 12.15 -8.39
CA GLY A 10 -11.04 13.29 -9.11
C GLY A 10 -10.79 13.24 -10.62
N ALA A 11 -11.65 13.89 -11.39
CA ALA A 11 -11.45 14.17 -12.81
C ALA A 11 -11.95 15.59 -13.11
N ARG A 12 -11.10 16.44 -13.69
CA ARG A 12 -11.45 17.83 -14.05
C ARG A 12 -12.04 17.95 -15.45
N ASN A 13 -11.96 16.89 -16.25
CA ASN A 13 -12.51 16.80 -17.59
C ASN A 13 -12.90 15.36 -17.93
N GLU A 14 -13.60 15.18 -19.04
CA GLU A 14 -14.13 13.89 -19.47
C GLU A 14 -13.05 12.86 -19.81
N GLU A 15 -11.95 13.29 -20.43
CA GLU A 15 -10.83 12.40 -20.78
C GLU A 15 -10.20 11.77 -19.52
N GLN A 16 -10.05 12.55 -18.45
CA GLN A 16 -9.59 12.04 -17.15
C GLN A 16 -10.56 11.03 -16.55
N LEU A 17 -11.87 11.31 -16.61
CA LEU A 17 -12.88 10.39 -16.09
C LEU A 17 -12.86 9.05 -16.84
N ARG A 18 -12.81 9.10 -18.17
CA ARG A 18 -12.73 7.89 -19.02
C ARG A 18 -11.49 7.05 -18.69
N ARG A 19 -10.33 7.70 -18.48
CA ARG A 19 -9.11 7.01 -18.03
C ARG A 19 -9.26 6.40 -16.63
N ASN A 20 -9.84 7.11 -15.68
CA ASN A 20 -10.08 6.60 -14.33
C ASN A 20 -10.96 5.33 -14.37
N LEU A 21 -12.02 5.34 -15.18
CA LEU A 21 -12.91 4.18 -15.36
C LEU A 21 -12.20 3.01 -16.07
N GLY A 22 -11.27 3.32 -16.98
CA GLY A 22 -10.41 2.31 -17.64
C GLY A 22 -9.40 1.63 -16.71
N ALA A 23 -9.24 2.10 -15.47
CA ALA A 23 -8.43 1.40 -14.46
C ALA A 23 -9.12 0.14 -13.90
N VAL A 24 -10.42 -0.04 -14.15
CA VAL A 24 -11.19 -1.22 -13.76
C VAL A 24 -10.96 -2.36 -14.76
N GLY A 25 -10.97 -3.61 -14.30
CA GLY A 25 -10.96 -4.79 -15.17
C GLY A 25 -9.58 -5.38 -15.47
N TRP A 26 -8.51 -4.82 -14.91
CA TRP A 26 -7.18 -5.44 -14.93
C TRP A 26 -6.57 -5.43 -13.53
N SER A 27 -5.62 -6.33 -13.28
CA SER A 27 -4.91 -6.44 -12.00
C SER A 27 -3.42 -6.56 -12.24
N LEU A 28 -2.62 -5.91 -11.39
CA LEU A 28 -1.17 -6.02 -11.45
C LEU A 28 -0.72 -7.43 -11.06
N MET A 29 0.30 -7.97 -11.75
CA MET A 29 0.89 -9.23 -11.33
C MET A 29 1.61 -9.07 -9.97
N PRO A 30 1.48 -10.05 -9.06
CA PRO A 30 2.08 -9.97 -7.72
C PRO A 30 3.59 -9.76 -7.73
N ASN A 31 4.28 -10.33 -8.72
CA ASN A 31 5.73 -10.23 -8.87
C ASN A 31 6.20 -8.80 -9.20
N ARG A 32 5.36 -7.99 -9.85
CA ARG A 32 5.70 -6.63 -10.29
C ARG A 32 5.41 -5.59 -9.21
N TRP A 33 4.54 -5.93 -8.26
CA TRP A 33 4.17 -5.09 -7.12
C TRP A 33 5.34 -4.82 -6.18
N ARG A 34 6.03 -5.88 -5.74
CA ARG A 34 6.97 -5.85 -4.60
C ARG A 34 8.12 -4.85 -4.72
N SER A 35 8.58 -4.58 -5.93
CA SER A 35 9.64 -3.59 -6.17
C SER A 35 9.12 -2.15 -6.21
N TRP A 36 7.86 -1.94 -6.58
CA TRP A 36 7.22 -0.62 -6.70
C TRP A 36 6.62 -0.15 -5.37
N THR A 37 6.07 -1.07 -4.57
CA THR A 37 5.43 -0.73 -3.30
C THR A 37 6.38 -0.62 -2.13
N ARG A 38 7.69 -0.81 -2.30
CA ARG A 38 8.62 -0.65 -1.18
C ARG A 38 8.58 0.82 -0.75
N PRO A 39 7.96 1.14 0.41
CA PRO A 39 7.95 2.52 0.86
C PRO A 39 9.39 2.92 1.19
N ALA A 40 9.72 4.19 0.98
CA ALA A 40 10.91 4.74 1.62
C ALA A 40 10.80 4.49 3.13
N PRO A 41 11.87 4.08 3.82
CA PRO A 41 11.82 3.82 5.24
C PRO A 41 11.51 5.12 5.99
N LEU A 42 10.23 5.34 6.28
CA LEU A 42 9.79 6.41 7.17
C LEU A 42 10.00 5.96 8.63
N PRO A 43 10.46 6.85 9.52
CA PRO A 43 10.51 6.55 10.94
C PRO A 43 9.13 6.10 11.41
N ALA A 44 9.09 5.00 12.16
CA ALA A 44 7.84 4.48 12.69
C ALA A 44 7.16 5.55 13.56
N PRO A 45 5.86 5.79 13.43
CA PRO A 45 5.13 6.57 14.43
C PRO A 45 5.34 5.92 15.80
N TYR A 46 5.36 6.75 16.85
CA TYR A 46 5.86 6.41 18.19
C TYR A 46 5.35 5.07 18.75
N SER A 47 4.10 4.69 18.41
CA SER A 47 3.47 3.43 18.85
C SER A 47 4.06 2.15 18.21
N HIS A 48 4.59 2.21 16.98
CA HIS A 48 5.24 1.07 16.31
C HIS A 48 6.79 1.08 16.39
N PHE A 49 7.37 2.08 17.06
CA PHE A 49 8.82 2.23 17.17
C PHE A 49 9.54 1.03 17.84
N PRO A 50 9.07 0.45 18.96
CA PRO A 50 9.76 -0.68 19.58
C PRO A 50 9.72 -1.96 18.73
N TYR A 51 8.64 -2.19 17.99
CA TYR A 51 8.45 -3.36 17.11
C TYR A 51 9.33 -3.35 15.85
N ARG A 52 9.91 -2.20 15.46
CA ARG A 52 10.84 -2.13 14.32
C ARG A 52 12.33 -2.11 14.69
N ARG A 53 12.68 -1.70 15.91
CA ARG A 53 14.10 -1.48 16.32
C ARG A 53 14.64 -2.54 17.28
N GLN A 54 13.79 -3.20 18.07
CA GLN A 54 14.22 -4.17 19.06
C GLN A 54 13.86 -5.59 18.59
N GLU A 55 14.88 -6.44 18.41
CA GLU A 55 14.73 -7.78 17.82
C GLU A 55 13.76 -8.69 18.60
N GLY A 56 13.62 -8.47 19.91
CA GLY A 56 12.66 -9.19 20.76
C GLY A 56 11.19 -8.87 20.41
N PHE A 57 10.88 -7.61 20.09
CA PHE A 57 9.52 -7.16 19.78
C PHE A 57 9.17 -7.31 18.29
N ALA A 58 10.16 -7.29 17.39
CA ALA A 58 9.95 -7.48 15.96
C ALA A 58 9.31 -8.83 15.60
N ARG A 59 9.45 -9.84 16.45
CA ARG A 59 8.79 -11.15 16.28
C ARG A 59 7.32 -11.17 16.66
N LEU A 60 6.86 -10.22 17.47
CA LEU A 60 5.48 -10.18 17.99
C LEU A 60 4.50 -9.48 17.04
N ASP A 61 4.99 -8.54 16.22
CA ASP A 61 4.21 -7.82 15.22
C ASP A 61 4.94 -7.90 13.88
N SER A 62 4.91 -9.09 13.28
CA SER A 62 5.45 -9.28 11.93
C SER A 62 4.60 -8.44 10.96
N PRO A 63 5.19 -7.49 10.20
CA PRO A 63 4.41 -6.71 9.26
C PRO A 63 3.76 -7.69 8.28
N MET A 64 2.42 -7.63 8.18
CA MET A 64 1.66 -8.43 7.21
C MET A 64 2.23 -8.17 5.82
N THR A 65 3.10 -9.07 5.39
CA THR A 65 3.77 -8.98 4.10
C THR A 65 2.80 -9.59 3.10
N GLY A 66 1.98 -8.73 2.49
CA GLY A 66 1.18 -9.06 1.31
C GLY A 66 2.02 -9.21 0.06
#